data_AF-A0A1M5YDA4-F1
#
_entry.id   AF-A0A1M5YDA4-F1
#
_cell.length_a   1.000
_cell.length_b   1.000
_cell.length_c   1.000
_cell.angle_alpha   90.00
_cell.angle_beta   90.00
_cell.angle_gamma   90.00
#
_symmetry.space_group_name_H-M   'P 1'
#
loop_
_entity.id
_entity.type
_entity.pdbx_description
1 polymer ?
#
loop_
_entity_poly.entity_id
_entity_poly.type
_entity_poly.pdbx_seq_one_letter_code
_entity_poly.pdbx_strand_id
1 'polypeptide(L)' 'MGDWEFLYDMKNGGYSDEDILEAQSSGATPEEWAEIERQERKEEWEKLKSLRDTGTISREEFKKRKAEIFG' A
#
# COMPACT_ATOMS: atom_id res chain seq x y z
N MET A 1 -1.48 24.93 -12.11
CA MET A 1 -2.07 23.67 -11.64
C MET A 1 -1.83 23.65 -10.16
N GLY A 2 -2.90 23.74 -9.37
CA GLY A 2 -2.80 23.84 -7.91
C GLY A 2 -2.75 22.45 -7.30
N ASP A 3 -2.18 22.31 -6.11
CA ASP A 3 -1.97 21.05 -5.38
C ASP A 3 -3.26 20.25 -5.07
N TRP A 4 -4.42 20.72 -5.54
CA TRP A 4 -5.76 20.16 -5.33
C TRP A 4 -6.55 19.93 -6.61
N GLU A 5 -5.95 20.11 -7.79
CA GLU A 5 -6.62 19.91 -9.09
C GLU A 5 -7.13 18.47 -9.24
N PHE A 6 -6.37 17.51 -8.71
CA PHE A 6 -6.74 16.10 -8.72
C PHE A 6 -8.03 15.79 -7.94
N LEU A 7 -8.40 16.61 -6.92
CA LEU A 7 -9.68 16.43 -6.22
C LEU A 7 -10.87 16.74 -7.11
N TYR A 8 -10.73 17.70 -8.03
CA TYR A 8 -11.76 17.99 -9.02
C TYR A 8 -11.87 16.86 -10.04
N ASP A 9 -10.74 16.29 -10.46
CA ASP A 9 -10.71 15.13 -11.34
C ASP A 9 -11.33 13.90 -10.68
N MET A 10 -11.07 13.66 -9.39
CA MET A 10 -11.74 12.60 -8.62
C MET A 10 -13.25 12.83 -8.53
N LYS A 11 -13.68 14.06 -8.25
CA LYS A 11 -15.11 14.39 -8.22
C LYS A 11 -15.79 14.17 -9.57
N ASN A 12 -15.12 14.53 -10.66
CA ASN A 12 -15.62 14.31 -12.02
C ASN A 12 -15.55 12.83 -12.44
N GLY A 13 -14.59 12.08 -11.91
CA GLY A 13 -14.40 10.65 -12.14
C GLY A 13 -15.41 9.75 -11.39
N GLY A 14 -16.26 10.33 -10.53
CA GLY A 14 -17.29 9.61 -9.81
C GLY A 14 -16.79 8.91 -8.54
N TYR A 15 -15.67 9.35 -7.97
CA TYR A 15 -15.21 8.89 -6.66
C TYR A 15 -16.20 9.30 -5.56
N SER A 16 -16.20 8.56 -4.45
CA SER A 16 -17.09 8.87 -3.33
C SER A 16 -16.64 10.13 -2.59
N ASP A 17 -17.56 10.77 -1.87
CA ASP A 17 -17.22 11.93 -1.03
C ASP A 17 -16.21 11.55 0.08
N GLU A 18 -16.23 10.29 0.53
CA GLU A 18 -15.28 9.74 1.51
C GLU A 18 -13.86 9.67 0.91
N ASP A 19 -13.73 9.12 -0.31
CA ASP A 19 -12.44 9.03 -1.01
C ASP A 19 -11.85 10.43 -1.27
N ILE A 20 -12.69 11.39 -1.64
CA ILE A 20 -12.27 12.77 -1.90
C ILE A 20 -11.85 13.47 -0.61
N LEU A 21 -12.57 13.25 0.50
CA LEU A 21 -12.21 13.79 1.80
C LEU A 21 -10.88 13.24 2.30
N GLU A 22 -10.66 11.93 2.14
CA GLU A 22 -9.40 11.28 2.50
C GLU A 22 -8.26 11.79 1.63
N ALA A 23 -8.46 11.92 0.32
CA ALA A 23 -7.53 12.56 -0.60
C ALA A 23 -7.25 14.03 -0.23
N GLN A 24 -8.26 14.76 0.24
CA GLN A 24 -8.10 16.14 0.72
C GLN A 24 -7.25 16.22 1.99
N SER A 25 -7.31 15.22 2.87
CA SER A 25 -6.50 15.20 4.08
C SER A 25 -5.10 14.64 3.86
N SER A 26 -4.96 13.64 3.00
CA SER A 26 -3.72 12.88 2.78
C SER A 26 -2.87 13.47 1.65
N GLY A 27 -3.48 14.18 0.71
CA GLY A 27 -2.83 14.67 -0.50
C GLY A 27 -2.56 13.58 -1.56
N ALA A 28 -3.13 12.39 -1.41
CA ALA A 28 -2.95 11.27 -2.34
C ALA A 28 -4.30 10.61 -2.68
N THR A 29 -4.43 10.15 -3.92
CA THR A 29 -5.61 9.43 -4.41
C THR A 29 -5.66 8.00 -3.85
N PRO A 30 -6.85 7.36 -3.86
CA PRO A 30 -6.98 5.95 -3.50
C PRO A 30 -6.08 5.02 -4.34
N GLU A 31 -5.84 5.36 -5.61
CA GLU A 31 -4.98 4.58 -6.49
C GLU A 31 -3.50 4.68 -6.10
N GLU A 32 -3.05 5.89 -5.70
CA GLU A 32 -1.70 6.10 -5.17
C GLU A 32 -1.51 5.37 -3.84
N TRP A 33 -2.50 5.39 -2.95
CA TRP A 33 -2.46 4.58 -1.72
C TRP A 33 -2.39 3.08 -2.02
N ALA A 34 -3.18 2.59 -2.97
CA ALA A 34 -3.11 1.18 -3.39
C ALA A 34 -1.76 0.81 -4.03
N GLU A 35 -1.11 1.73 -4.73
CA GLU A 35 0.26 1.53 -5.23
C GLU A 35 1.27 1.48 -4.08
N ILE A 36 1.17 2.39 -3.11
CA ILE A 36 2.02 2.40 -1.91
C ILE A 36 1.87 1.08 -1.15
N GLU A 37 0.65 0.64 -0.87
CA GLU A 37 0.41 -0.65 -0.20
C GLU A 37 1.00 -1.84 -0.98
N ARG A 38 0.91 -1.82 -2.32
CA ARG A 38 1.54 -2.85 -3.16
C ARG A 38 3.05 -2.84 -3.05
N GLN A 39 3.66 -1.65 -3.01
CA GLN A 39 5.11 -1.52 -2.85
C GLN A 39 5.57 -1.96 -1.47
N GLU A 40 4.89 -1.52 -0.40
CA GLU A 40 5.19 -1.92 0.96
C GLU A 40 5.10 -3.45 1.13
N ARG A 41 4.04 -4.07 0.62
CA ARG A 41 3.88 -5.53 0.64
C ARG A 41 5.00 -6.25 -0.10
N LYS A 42 5.47 -5.69 -1.22
CA LYS A 42 6.60 -6.22 -1.98
C LYS A 42 7.91 -6.09 -1.21
N GLU A 43 8.15 -4.95 -0.55
CA GLU A 43 9.33 -4.75 0.29
C GLU A 43 9.35 -5.70 1.49
N GLU A 44 8.22 -5.88 2.17
CA GLU A 44 8.11 -6.84 3.28
C GLU A 44 8.40 -8.27 2.81
N TRP A 45 7.90 -8.64 1.63
CA TRP A 45 8.18 -9.93 1.03
C TRP A 45 9.66 -10.14 0.71
N GLU A 46 10.34 -9.14 0.14
CA GLU A 46 11.77 -9.22 -0.14
C GLU A 46 12.61 -9.25 1.15
N LYS A 47 12.23 -8.47 2.18
CA LYS A 47 12.84 -8.56 3.52
C LYS A 47 12.71 -9.97 4.10
N LEU A 48 11.53 -10.59 4.02
CA LEU A 48 11.31 -11.95 4.49
C LEU A 48 12.13 -13.00 3.74
N LYS A 49 12.23 -12.87 2.41
CA LYS A 49 13.11 -13.73 1.61
C LYS A 49 14.56 -13.58 2.06
N SER A 50 15.03 -12.34 2.20
CA SER A 50 16.39 -12.08 2.67
C SER A 50 16.64 -12.72 4.04
N LEU A 51 15.71 -12.59 4.99
CA LEU A 51 15.83 -13.20 6.33
C LEU A 51 15.89 -14.73 6.28
N ARG A 52 15.16 -15.35 5.34
CA ARG A 52 15.23 -16.79 5.11
C ARG A 52 16.57 -17.18 4.51
N ASP A 53 17.05 -16.43 3.52
CA ASP A 53 18.29 -16.71 2.81
C ASP A 53 19.53 -16.47 3.68
N THR A 54 19.47 -15.55 4.64
CA THR A 54 20.48 -15.36 5.69
C THR A 54 20.40 -16.40 6.81
N GLY A 55 19.41 -17.29 6.79
CA GLY A 55 19.20 -18.31 7.82
C GLY A 55 18.75 -17.75 9.17
N THR A 56 18.28 -16.50 9.20
CA THR A 56 17.87 -15.80 10.43
C THR A 56 16.51 -16.30 10.94
N ILE A 57 15.64 -16.76 10.04
CA ILE A 57 14.28 -17.21 10.38
C ILE A 57 14.07 -18.68 9.99
N SER A 58 13.34 -19.41 10.82
CA SER A 58 12.96 -20.79 10.52
C SER A 58 11.86 -20.87 9.46
N ARG A 59 11.71 -22.02 8.80
CA ARG A 59 10.61 -22.27 7.83
C ARG A 59 9.22 -22.05 8.42
N GLU A 60 9.05 -22.31 9.72
CA GLU A 60 7.78 -22.08 10.42
C GLU A 60 7.48 -20.60 10.60
N GLU A 61 8.48 -19.80 11.01
CA GLU A 61 8.34 -18.34 11.09
C GLU A 61 8.08 -17.71 9.72
N PHE A 62 8.75 -18.20 8.67
CA PHE A 62 8.51 -17.72 7.30
C PHE A 62 7.07 -17.98 6.85
N LYS A 63 6.51 -19.16 7.15
CA LYS A 63 5.10 -19.48 6.85
C LYS A 63 4.14 -18.58 7.61
N LYS A 64 4.42 -18.30 8.90
CA LYS A 64 3.59 -17.41 9.72
C LYS A 64 3.60 -15.99 9.17
N ARG A 65 4.77 -15.39 8.96
CA ARG A 65 4.89 -14.02 8.42
C ARG A 65 4.34 -13.90 7.00
N LYS A 66 4.47 -14.94 6.17
CA LYS A 66 3.80 -14.96 4.86
C LYS A 66 2.28 -14.93 4.98
N ALA A 67 1.71 -15.66 5.94
CA ALA A 67 0.27 -15.63 6.18
C ALA A 67 -0.20 -14.28 6.74
N GLU A 68 0.65 -13.55 7.46
CA GLU A 68 0.31 -12.20 7.94
C GLU A 68 0.30 -11.15 6.80
N ILE A 69 1.13 -11.31 5.76
CA ILE A 69 1.24 -10.36 4.63
C ILE A 69 0.21 -10.63 3.51
N PHE A 70 -0.18 -11.89 3.33
CA PHE A 70 -1.03 -12.34 2.23
C PHE A 70 -2.34 -13.02 2.66
N GLY A 71 -2.57 -13.18 3.98
CA GLY A 71 -3.75 -13.83 4.54
C GLY A 71 -4.88 -12.89 4.88
#